data_AF-A0A2E8JNU8-F1
#
_entry.id   AF-A0A2E8JNU8-F1
#
_cell.length_a   1.000
_cell.length_b   1.000
_cell.length_c   1.000
_cell.angle_alpha   90.00
_cell.angle_beta   90.00
_cell.angle_gamma   90.00
#
_symmetry.space_group_name_H-M   'P 1'
#
loop_
_entity.id
_entity.type
_entity.pdbx_description
1 polymer ?
#
loop_
_entity_poly.entity_id
_entity_poly.type
_entity_poly.pdbx_seq_one_letter_code
_entity_poly.pdbx_strand_id
1 'polypeptide(L)'
;MYLKRGFTIVELLIVIVVIAILASITIVAYNGIQAQARDSQRKSDLAQIAKAIQIRAVKYNTVIRSGDTCTSNTTGFFSQAGTSLTGSTYGAKSAAQCLKEEANISVAFVDPTGATSCVNGSPDTCYVYIFHSCSQGTFIYAHLETQPNSTTATDATCDGTYDTSWGMNYYVKAL
;
A
#
# COMPACT_ATOMS: atom_id res chain seq x y z
N MET A 1 19.89 -46.37 41.35
CA MET A 1 19.80 -45.00 41.88
C MET A 1 20.52 -44.08 40.90
N TYR A 2 19.80 -43.33 40.05
CA TYR A 2 20.43 -42.35 39.17
C TYR A 2 20.56 -41.01 39.92
N LEU A 3 21.79 -40.57 40.20
CA LEU A 3 22.03 -39.22 40.71
C LEU A 3 21.59 -38.22 39.64
N LYS A 4 20.58 -37.41 39.96
CA LYS A 4 20.21 -36.26 39.10
C LYS A 4 21.33 -35.23 39.19
N ARG A 5 22.11 -35.10 38.10
CA ARG A 5 23.04 -33.97 37.91
C ARG A 5 22.22 -32.68 37.86
N GLY A 6 22.47 -31.78 38.80
CA GLY A 6 21.86 -30.44 38.82
C GLY A 6 22.51 -29.55 37.76
N PHE A 7 21.70 -28.66 37.18
CA PHE A 7 22.16 -27.62 36.26
C PHE A 7 23.02 -26.60 37.03
N THR A 8 24.16 -26.22 36.49
CA THR A 8 25.03 -25.21 37.12
C THR A 8 24.50 -23.80 36.86
N ILE A 9 24.75 -22.88 37.79
CA ILE A 9 24.41 -21.45 37.62
C ILE A 9 25.12 -20.87 36.39
N VAL A 10 26.36 -21.31 36.13
CA VAL A 10 27.15 -20.88 34.97
C VAL A 10 26.50 -21.33 33.66
N GLU A 11 25.98 -22.56 33.59
CA GLU A 11 25.24 -23.05 32.41
C GLU A 11 23.99 -22.21 32.14
N LEU A 12 23.25 -21.82 33.18
CA LEU A 12 22.09 -20.95 33.00
C LEU A 12 22.49 -19.53 32.54
N LEU A 13 23.60 -19.00 33.06
CA LEU A 13 24.11 -17.67 32.73
C LEU A 13 24.54 -17.58 31.25
N ILE A 14 25.26 -18.57 30.73
CA ILE A 14 25.67 -18.54 29.32
C ILE A 14 24.46 -18.62 28.38
N VAL A 15 23.42 -19.37 28.76
CA VAL A 15 22.22 -19.55 27.93
C VAL A 15 21.46 -18.24 27.78
N ILE A 16 21.26 -17.48 28.86
CA ILE A 16 20.57 -16.18 28.77
C ILE A 16 21.37 -15.16 27.95
N VAL A 17 22.71 -15.19 28.03
CA VAL A 17 23.57 -14.30 27.23
C VAL A 17 23.46 -14.65 25.74
N VAL A 18 23.51 -15.94 25.39
CA VAL A 18 23.36 -16.39 24.01
C VAL A 18 21.97 -16.04 23.47
N ILE A 19 20.90 -16.25 24.26
CA ILE A 19 19.54 -15.88 23.86
C ILE A 19 19.44 -14.36 23.65
N ALA A 20 20.05 -13.53 24.50
CA ALA A 20 20.03 -12.08 24.36
C ALA A 20 20.72 -11.62 23.06
N ILE A 21 21.88 -12.19 22.72
CA ILE A 21 22.60 -11.87 21.48
C ILE A 21 21.77 -12.30 20.26
N LEU A 22 21.27 -13.55 20.23
CA LEU A 22 20.47 -14.06 19.12
C LEU A 22 19.17 -13.26 18.95
N ALA A 23 18.50 -12.91 20.05
CA ALA A 23 17.29 -12.09 20.01
C ALA A 23 17.53 -10.69 19.41
N SER A 24 18.66 -10.06 19.72
CA SER A 24 18.98 -8.74 19.17
C SER A 24 19.14 -8.76 17.64
N ILE A 25 19.83 -9.78 17.11
CA ILE A 25 20.06 -9.94 15.67
C ILE A 25 18.76 -10.28 14.94
N THR A 26 17.94 -11.17 15.52
CA THR A 26 16.69 -11.60 14.87
C THR A 26 15.67 -10.48 14.75
N ILE A 27 15.56 -9.58 15.74
CA ILE A 27 14.62 -8.44 15.70
C ILE A 27 14.92 -7.52 14.51
N VAL A 28 16.20 -7.15 14.31
CA VAL A 28 16.59 -6.25 13.20
C VAL A 28 16.33 -6.89 11.85
N ALA A 29 16.69 -8.17 11.69
CA ALA A 29 16.45 -8.91 10.45
C ALA A 29 14.94 -9.06 10.16
N TYR A 30 14.14 -9.32 11.18
CA TYR A 30 12.70 -9.53 11.05
C TYR A 30 11.96 -8.29 10.55
N ASN A 31 12.33 -7.09 11.02
CA ASN A 31 11.73 -5.83 10.56
C ASN A 31 11.95 -5.60 9.06
N GLY A 32 13.16 -5.86 8.54
CA GLY A 32 13.46 -5.73 7.11
C GLY A 32 12.69 -6.72 6.25
N ILE A 33 12.55 -7.97 6.70
CA ILE A 33 11.79 -9.01 5.97
C ILE A 33 10.30 -8.67 5.91
N GLN A 34 9.73 -8.16 7.00
CA GLN A 34 8.33 -7.73 6.99
C GLN A 34 8.07 -6.59 6.01
N ALA A 35 8.95 -5.59 5.96
CA ALA A 35 8.84 -4.48 5.01
C ALA A 35 8.87 -5.00 3.55
N GLN A 36 9.79 -5.92 3.24
CA GLN A 36 9.85 -6.56 1.92
C GLN A 36 8.59 -7.36 1.58
N ALA A 37 8.02 -8.10 2.54
CA ALA A 37 6.79 -8.84 2.35
C ALA A 37 5.60 -7.91 2.06
N ARG A 38 5.47 -6.81 2.82
CA ARG A 38 4.44 -5.78 2.59
C ARG A 38 4.62 -5.12 1.22
N ASP A 39 5.84 -4.78 0.83
CA ASP A 39 6.11 -4.21 -0.49
C ASP A 39 5.78 -5.17 -1.64
N SER A 40 6.09 -6.46 -1.49
CA SER A 40 5.70 -7.48 -2.46
C SER A 40 4.17 -7.58 -2.59
N GLN A 41 3.45 -7.48 -1.47
CA GLN A 41 1.99 -7.46 -1.48
C GLN A 41 1.45 -6.20 -2.16
N ARG A 42 2.00 -5.01 -1.87
CA ARG A 42 1.64 -3.74 -2.54
C ARG A 42 1.84 -3.81 -4.04
N LYS A 43 2.96 -4.35 -4.51
CA LYS A 43 3.23 -4.52 -5.96
C LYS A 43 2.22 -5.47 -6.62
N SER A 44 1.88 -6.57 -5.95
CA SER A 44 0.87 -7.51 -6.42
C SER A 44 -0.52 -6.86 -6.50
N ASP A 45 -0.88 -6.08 -5.48
CA ASP A 45 -2.13 -5.32 -5.46
C ASP A 45 -2.17 -4.33 -6.62
N LEU A 46 -1.13 -3.51 -6.81
CA LEU A 46 -1.01 -2.55 -7.92
C LEU A 46 -1.22 -3.19 -9.30
N ALA A 47 -0.63 -4.37 -9.54
CA ALA A 47 -0.81 -5.10 -10.79
C ALA A 47 -2.27 -5.57 -10.97
N GLN A 48 -2.90 -6.04 -9.90
CA GLN A 48 -4.30 -6.46 -9.93
C GLN A 48 -5.25 -5.27 -10.16
N ILE A 49 -4.98 -4.12 -9.53
CA ILE A 49 -5.74 -2.89 -9.73
C ILE A 49 -5.59 -2.39 -11.16
N ALA A 50 -4.37 -2.38 -11.71
CA ALA A 50 -4.12 -1.98 -13.09
C ALA A 50 -4.96 -2.83 -14.06
N LYS A 51 -4.97 -4.15 -13.86
CA LYS A 51 -5.79 -5.07 -14.64
C LYS A 51 -7.29 -4.79 -14.47
N ALA A 52 -7.74 -4.49 -13.25
CA ALA A 52 -9.12 -4.13 -12.96
C ALA A 52 -9.57 -2.89 -13.75
N ILE A 53 -8.73 -1.85 -13.74
CA ILE A 53 -8.98 -0.60 -14.44
C ILE A 53 -9.05 -0.85 -15.95
N GLN A 54 -8.16 -1.68 -16.50
CA GLN A 54 -8.19 -2.07 -17.91
C GLN A 54 -9.49 -2.81 -18.27
N ILE A 55 -9.89 -3.81 -17.47
CA ILE A 55 -11.13 -4.58 -17.69
C ILE A 55 -12.34 -3.65 -17.69
N ARG A 56 -12.43 -2.74 -16.71
CA ARG A 56 -13.50 -1.75 -16.65
C ARG A 56 -13.49 -0.83 -17.87
N ALA A 57 -12.31 -0.35 -18.27
CA ALA A 57 -12.16 0.54 -19.41
C ALA A 57 -12.66 -0.09 -20.71
N VAL A 58 -12.39 -1.39 -20.91
CA VAL A 58 -12.93 -2.15 -22.05
C VAL A 58 -14.45 -2.29 -21.95
N LYS A 59 -14.98 -2.60 -20.76
CA LYS A 59 -16.42 -2.85 -20.55
C LYS A 59 -17.29 -1.62 -20.75
N TYR A 60 -16.84 -0.44 -20.31
CA TYR A 60 -17.63 0.79 -20.35
C TYR A 60 -17.10 1.81 -21.37
N ASN A 61 -16.06 1.45 -22.14
CA ASN A 61 -15.38 2.34 -23.08
C ASN A 61 -14.95 3.69 -22.43
N THR A 62 -14.63 3.67 -21.14
CA THR A 62 -14.22 4.86 -20.38
C THR A 62 -13.28 4.49 -19.24
N VAL A 63 -12.29 5.35 -19.00
CA VAL A 63 -11.37 5.22 -17.86
C VAL A 63 -11.97 5.84 -16.60
N ILE A 64 -11.53 5.42 -15.42
CA ILE A 64 -11.97 6.04 -14.17
C ILE A 64 -11.44 7.48 -14.12
N ARG A 65 -12.33 8.46 -13.98
CA ARG A 65 -12.03 9.91 -13.94
C ARG A 65 -12.72 10.62 -12.77
N SER A 66 -12.23 11.84 -12.48
CA SER A 66 -12.82 12.71 -11.45
C SER A 66 -14.27 13.00 -11.77
N GLY A 67 -15.16 12.73 -10.81
CA GLY A 67 -16.60 12.92 -10.99
C GLY A 67 -17.36 11.67 -11.44
N ASP A 68 -16.67 10.55 -11.69
CA ASP A 68 -17.35 9.26 -11.85
C ASP A 68 -17.99 8.83 -10.52
N THR A 69 -19.08 8.08 -10.58
CA THR A 69 -19.75 7.45 -9.42
C THR A 69 -18.85 6.52 -8.60
N CYS A 70 -17.66 6.25 -9.11
CA CYS A 70 -16.61 5.39 -8.57
C CYS A 70 -15.44 6.15 -7.93
N THR A 71 -15.58 7.45 -7.62
CA THR A 71 -14.47 8.29 -7.13
C THR A 71 -14.67 8.90 -5.74
N SER A 72 -15.58 8.36 -4.92
CA SER A 72 -15.75 8.86 -3.56
C SER A 72 -14.88 8.19 -2.52
N ASN A 73 -14.72 8.88 -1.40
CA ASN A 73 -13.94 8.46 -0.24
C ASN A 73 -14.71 7.50 0.69
N THR A 74 -15.85 6.96 0.24
CA THR A 74 -16.68 6.05 1.02
C THR A 74 -16.15 4.62 0.87
N THR A 75 -15.27 4.27 1.82
CA THR A 75 -14.80 2.90 2.14
C THR A 75 -14.27 2.08 0.96
N GLY A 76 -12.95 2.08 0.81
CA GLY A 76 -12.19 1.23 -0.12
C GLY A 76 -11.02 2.03 -0.70
N PHE A 77 -9.79 1.64 -0.37
CA PHE A 77 -8.61 2.49 -0.43
C PHE A 77 -8.03 2.68 -1.85
N PHE A 78 -8.81 3.37 -2.69
CA PHE A 78 -8.39 4.05 -3.91
C PHE A 78 -9.15 5.37 -3.99
N SER A 79 -8.58 6.42 -3.44
CA SER A 79 -9.04 7.75 -3.75
C SER A 79 -8.37 8.20 -5.05
N GLN A 80 -9.15 8.87 -5.88
CA GLN A 80 -8.52 9.76 -6.83
C GLN A 80 -8.05 10.99 -6.06
N ALA A 81 -6.79 11.40 -6.26
CA ALA A 81 -6.31 12.64 -5.67
C ALA A 81 -7.17 13.83 -6.14
N GLY A 82 -7.65 14.64 -5.19
CA GLY A 82 -8.42 15.86 -5.47
C GLY A 82 -9.95 15.75 -5.40
N THR A 83 -10.55 14.59 -5.12
CA THR A 83 -12.02 14.46 -4.99
C THR A 83 -12.49 14.32 -3.53
N SER A 84 -12.77 15.44 -2.87
CA SER A 84 -13.75 15.45 -1.78
C SER A 84 -15.14 15.56 -2.41
N LEU A 85 -15.79 14.43 -2.70
CA LEU A 85 -17.22 14.42 -3.03
C LEU A 85 -18.05 14.65 -1.75
N THR A 86 -17.88 15.82 -1.13
CA THR A 86 -18.84 16.34 -0.16
C THR A 86 -20.01 16.91 -0.97
N GLY A 87 -21.06 16.10 -1.17
CA GLY A 87 -22.37 16.62 -1.56
C GLY A 87 -23.01 16.13 -2.85
N SER A 88 -22.58 15.03 -3.48
CA SER A 88 -23.32 14.46 -4.62
C SER A 88 -24.40 13.47 -4.16
N THR A 89 -25.65 13.76 -4.49
CA THR A 89 -26.90 12.98 -4.27
C THR A 89 -26.93 11.59 -4.92
N TYR A 90 -25.85 11.15 -5.56
CA TYR A 90 -25.68 9.79 -6.07
C TYR A 90 -24.79 9.02 -5.10
N GLY A 91 -25.26 7.85 -4.62
CA GLY A 91 -24.52 7.00 -3.69
C GLY A 91 -23.14 6.64 -4.23
N ALA A 92 -22.15 7.43 -3.86
CA ALA A 92 -20.83 7.35 -4.44
C ALA A 92 -20.05 6.19 -3.80
N LYS A 93 -19.46 5.35 -4.65
CA LYS A 93 -18.68 4.17 -4.26
C LYS A 93 -17.20 4.50 -4.36
N SER A 94 -16.37 3.90 -3.51
CA SER A 94 -14.92 3.92 -3.71
C SER A 94 -14.55 3.26 -5.03
N ALA A 95 -13.42 3.68 -5.63
CA ALA A 95 -12.93 3.02 -6.84
C ALA A 95 -12.65 1.53 -6.57
N ALA A 96 -12.27 1.16 -5.34
CA ALA A 96 -12.12 -0.24 -4.93
C ALA A 96 -13.43 -1.01 -5.07
N GLN A 97 -14.52 -0.43 -4.53
CA GLN A 97 -15.82 -1.07 -4.56
C GLN A 97 -16.37 -1.17 -5.98
N CYS A 98 -16.20 -0.14 -6.81
CA CYS A 98 -16.55 -0.24 -8.22
C CYS A 98 -15.76 -1.32 -8.94
N LEU A 99 -14.45 -1.42 -8.72
CA LEU A 99 -13.64 -2.47 -9.35
C LEU A 99 -14.03 -3.88 -8.87
N LYS A 100 -14.40 -4.03 -7.59
CA LYS A 100 -14.91 -5.30 -7.06
C LYS A 100 -16.22 -5.71 -7.73
N GLU A 101 -17.17 -4.78 -7.83
CA GLU A 101 -18.51 -5.06 -8.38
C GLU A 101 -18.50 -5.16 -9.92
N GLU A 102 -17.72 -4.34 -10.60
CA GLU A 102 -17.76 -4.19 -12.06
C GLU A 102 -16.73 -5.05 -12.80
N ALA A 103 -15.55 -5.27 -12.19
CA ALA A 103 -14.46 -6.07 -12.74
C ALA A 103 -14.30 -7.45 -12.04
N ASN A 104 -15.20 -7.79 -11.10
CA ASN A 104 -15.27 -9.08 -10.40
C ASN A 104 -13.95 -9.50 -9.72
N ILE A 105 -13.25 -8.54 -9.13
CA ILE A 105 -12.05 -8.82 -8.35
C ILE A 105 -12.45 -9.00 -6.89
N SER A 106 -12.19 -10.18 -6.33
CA SER A 106 -12.56 -10.55 -4.96
C SER A 106 -11.60 -10.03 -3.88
N VAL A 107 -10.49 -9.39 -4.28
CA VAL A 107 -9.45 -8.94 -3.34
C VAL A 107 -9.83 -7.62 -2.68
N ALA A 108 -9.82 -7.60 -1.34
CA ALA A 108 -9.86 -6.37 -0.57
C ALA A 108 -8.49 -5.73 -0.62
N PHE A 109 -8.35 -4.72 -1.48
CA PHE A 109 -7.16 -3.90 -1.52
C PHE A 109 -7.10 -3.03 -0.26
N VAL A 110 -6.36 -3.52 0.72
CA VAL A 110 -6.07 -2.86 1.99
C VAL A 110 -4.56 -2.87 2.12
N ASP A 111 -3.98 -1.74 2.52
CA ASP A 111 -2.54 -1.70 2.72
C ASP A 111 -2.12 -2.73 3.80
N PRO A 112 -1.02 -3.49 3.59
CA PRO A 112 -0.57 -4.50 4.53
C PRO A 112 -0.23 -3.99 5.95
N THR A 113 -0.02 -2.68 6.13
CA THR A 113 0.17 -2.06 7.45
C THR A 113 -1.15 -1.81 8.19
N GLY A 114 -2.29 -1.94 7.49
CA GLY A 114 -3.60 -1.57 7.99
C GLY A 114 -3.90 -0.08 7.91
N ALA A 115 -3.08 0.71 7.20
CA ALA A 115 -3.35 2.13 6.97
C ALA A 115 -4.68 2.31 6.20
N THR A 116 -5.57 3.13 6.78
CA THR A 116 -6.93 3.37 6.25
C THR A 116 -7.18 4.82 5.84
N SER A 117 -6.21 5.73 5.98
CA SER A 117 -6.33 7.08 5.43
C SER A 117 -4.97 7.74 5.37
N CYS A 118 -4.85 8.72 4.47
CA CYS A 118 -3.75 9.68 4.48
C CYS A 118 -4.36 11.08 4.59
N VAL A 119 -3.82 11.89 5.50
CA VAL A 119 -4.16 13.31 5.61
C VAL A 119 -3.09 14.12 4.88
N ASN A 120 -3.52 15.12 4.11
CA ASN A 120 -2.62 16.14 3.56
C ASN A 120 -1.81 16.77 4.71
N GLY A 121 -0.49 16.76 4.61
CA GLY A 121 0.39 17.23 5.68
C GLY A 121 0.70 16.20 6.76
N SER A 122 0.46 14.91 6.52
CA SER A 122 1.06 13.83 7.32
C SER A 122 2.59 13.97 7.28
N PRO A 123 3.28 14.06 8.42
CA PRO A 123 4.75 14.13 8.46
C PRO A 123 5.41 12.82 7.97
N ASP A 124 4.66 11.72 7.90
CA ASP A 124 5.14 10.41 7.53
C ASP A 124 4.35 9.86 6.33
N THR A 125 5.11 9.36 5.36
CA THR A 125 4.76 8.61 4.13
C THR A 125 3.35 8.03 4.08
N CYS A 126 2.61 8.31 3.00
CA CYS A 126 1.29 7.75 2.78
C CYS A 126 1.38 6.30 2.28
N TYR A 127 0.79 5.37 3.02
CA TYR A 127 0.79 3.94 2.67
C TYR A 127 -0.45 3.48 1.89
N VAL A 128 -1.36 4.39 1.52
CA VAL A 128 -2.55 4.00 0.76
C VAL A 128 -2.27 3.98 -0.74
N TYR A 129 -3.10 3.25 -1.48
CA TYR A 129 -3.05 3.28 -2.93
C TYR A 129 -3.80 4.48 -3.50
N ILE A 130 -3.17 5.20 -4.41
CA ILE A 130 -3.74 6.38 -5.09
C ILE A 130 -3.73 6.11 -6.58
N PHE A 131 -4.72 6.61 -7.32
CA PHE A 131 -4.66 6.62 -8.78
C PHE A 131 -4.93 8.01 -9.34
N HIS A 132 -4.37 8.29 -10.52
CA HIS A 132 -4.62 9.51 -11.25
C HIS A 132 -4.68 9.21 -12.76
N SER A 133 -5.70 9.75 -13.42
CA SER A 133 -5.91 9.61 -14.86
C SER A 133 -5.73 10.97 -15.53
N CYS A 134 -4.83 11.06 -16.50
CA CYS A 134 -4.57 12.25 -17.30
C CYS A 134 -4.48 11.91 -18.79
N SER A 135 -4.02 12.85 -19.63
CA SER A 135 -3.83 12.64 -21.07
C SER A 135 -2.75 11.60 -21.40
N GLN A 136 -1.79 11.37 -20.50
CA GLN A 136 -0.70 10.42 -20.69
C GLN A 136 -1.07 8.97 -20.31
N GLY A 137 -2.19 8.78 -19.59
CA GLY A 137 -2.62 7.48 -19.12
C GLY A 137 -3.25 7.50 -17.73
N THR A 138 -3.54 6.31 -17.22
CA THR A 138 -3.94 6.11 -15.81
C THR A 138 -2.78 5.50 -15.04
N PHE A 139 -2.35 6.19 -14.00
CA PHE A 139 -1.25 5.75 -13.13
C PHE A 139 -1.79 5.43 -11.74
N ILE A 140 -1.20 4.40 -11.13
CA ILE A 140 -1.50 3.98 -9.77
C ILE A 140 -0.20 4.09 -8.97
N TYR A 141 -0.27 4.66 -7.78
CA TYR A 141 0.85 5.00 -6.93
C TYR A 141 0.77 4.23 -5.61
N ALA A 142 1.94 3.91 -5.08
CA ALA A 142 2.10 3.42 -3.72
C ALA A 142 3.43 3.90 -3.13
N HIS A 143 3.51 3.87 -1.80
CA HIS A 143 4.76 3.97 -1.07
C HIS A 143 5.28 2.58 -0.71
N LEU A 144 6.53 2.29 -1.06
CA LEU A 144 7.26 1.09 -0.71
C LEU A 144 8.26 1.39 0.39
N GLU A 145 8.25 0.60 1.47
CA GLU A 145 9.09 0.82 2.65
C GLU A 145 10.57 0.55 2.39
N THR A 146 10.86 -0.33 1.45
CA THR A 146 12.23 -0.73 1.12
C THR A 146 12.86 0.13 0.02
N GLN A 147 12.05 0.96 -0.66
CA GLN A 147 12.53 1.85 -1.71
C GLN A 147 12.76 3.25 -1.15
N PRO A 148 13.89 3.91 -1.47
CA PRO A 148 14.12 5.28 -1.02
C PRO A 148 13.11 6.22 -1.67
N ASN A 149 12.56 7.15 -0.86
CA ASN A 149 11.78 8.26 -1.40
C ASN A 149 12.71 9.21 -2.17
N SER A 150 12.27 9.59 -3.37
CA SER A 150 12.91 10.63 -4.19
C SER A 150 11.87 11.70 -4.46
N THR A 151 12.28 12.96 -4.48
CA THR A 151 11.41 14.10 -4.86
C THR A 151 11.12 14.18 -6.36
N THR A 152 11.52 13.16 -7.11
CA THR A 152 11.33 13.06 -8.56
C THR A 152 10.73 11.71 -8.96
N ALA A 153 10.25 10.93 -7.98
CA ALA A 153 9.75 9.58 -8.22
C ALA A 153 8.46 9.59 -9.03
N THR A 154 7.68 10.68 -8.99
CA THR A 154 6.42 10.81 -9.73
C THR A 154 6.45 11.82 -10.88
N ASP A 155 7.56 12.51 -11.13
CA ASP A 155 7.66 13.56 -12.15
C ASP A 155 7.30 13.14 -13.58
N ALA A 156 7.44 11.85 -13.90
CA ALA A 156 7.12 11.29 -15.22
C ALA A 156 5.65 10.81 -15.35
N THR A 157 4.81 11.05 -14.34
CA THR A 157 3.41 10.64 -14.31
C THR A 157 2.47 11.83 -14.44
N CYS A 158 1.17 11.60 -14.25
CA CYS A 158 0.17 12.65 -14.32
C CYS A 158 0.32 13.78 -13.29
N ASP A 159 0.98 13.51 -12.17
CA ASP A 159 1.18 14.49 -11.10
C ASP A 159 2.52 14.21 -10.43
N GLY A 160 3.49 15.10 -10.69
CA GLY A 160 4.83 15.00 -10.12
C GLY A 160 4.87 15.23 -8.62
N THR A 161 3.84 15.82 -8.01
CA THR A 161 3.89 16.26 -6.61
C THR A 161 3.58 15.16 -5.60
N TYR A 162 3.22 13.94 -6.03
CA TYR A 162 2.83 12.87 -5.11
C TYR A 162 3.98 12.29 -4.31
N ASP A 163 5.20 12.38 -4.82
CA ASP A 163 6.39 12.04 -4.07
C ASP A 163 6.68 13.00 -2.91
N THR A 164 6.47 14.29 -3.11
CA THR A 164 6.73 15.35 -2.14
C THR A 164 5.54 15.59 -1.21
N SER A 165 4.31 15.42 -1.70
CA SER A 165 3.08 15.69 -0.94
C SER A 165 2.56 14.47 -0.19
N TRP A 166 2.83 13.26 -0.70
CA TRP A 166 2.31 12.01 -0.13
C TRP A 166 3.41 10.95 0.09
N GLY A 167 4.66 11.22 -0.27
CA GLY A 167 5.75 10.25 -0.11
C GLY A 167 5.66 9.07 -1.06
N MET A 168 4.92 9.16 -2.17
CA MET A 168 4.85 8.08 -3.16
C MET A 168 6.22 7.88 -3.81
N ASN A 169 6.63 6.62 -3.96
CA ASN A 169 7.95 6.29 -4.55
C ASN A 169 7.88 5.20 -5.62
N TYR A 170 6.70 4.63 -5.84
CA TYR A 170 6.48 3.59 -6.83
C TYR A 170 5.16 3.82 -7.55
N TYR A 171 5.15 3.56 -8.86
CA TYR A 171 3.96 3.69 -9.69
C TYR A 171 3.87 2.61 -10.75
N VAL A 172 2.65 2.34 -11.19
CA VAL A 172 2.33 1.44 -12.31
C VAL A 172 1.37 2.14 -13.25
N LYS A 173 1.67 2.11 -14.55
CA LYS A 173 0.76 2.59 -15.60
C LYS A 173 -0.24 1.51 -15.96
N ALA A 174 -1.53 1.82 -15.82
CA ALA A 174 -2.63 0.91 -16.14
C ALA A 174 -3.12 1.05 -17.59
N LEU A 175 -3.13 2.26 -18.16
CA LEU A 175 -3.57 2.58 -19.51
C LEU A 175 -2.67 3.65 -20.11
#